data_AF-A0A6N7AHT7-F1
#
_entry.id   AF-A0A6N7AHT7-F1
#
_cell.length_a   1.000
_cell.length_b   1.000
_cell.length_c   1.000
_cell.angle_alpha   90.00
_cell.angle_beta   90.00
_cell.angle_gamma   90.00
#
_symmetry.space_group_name_H-M   'P 1'
#
loop_
_entity.id
_entity.type
_entity.pdbx_description
1 polymer ?
#
loop_
_entity_poly.entity_id
_entity_poly.type
_entity_poly.pdbx_seq_one_letter_code
_entity_poly.pdbx_strand_id
1 'polypeptide(L)'
;MVLRGVALVLLSFLLPLPGHATPAASTSDPCASAIAHQKSVYTLPHQLLQAISLVESGRYDTARQIVTAWPWTVTAEGNGNYFPTKAAAIAEVRRLQ
;
A
#
# COMPACT_ATOMS: atom_id res chain seq x y z
N MET A 1 -46.89 -6.19 36.09
CA MET A 1 -45.50 -6.32 36.59
C MET A 1 -44.53 -6.25 35.42
N VAL A 2 -44.46 -5.10 34.72
CA VAL A 2 -43.62 -4.93 33.50
C VAL A 2 -42.58 -3.80 33.69
N LEU A 3 -42.54 -3.19 34.87
CA LEU A 3 -41.76 -1.97 35.13
C LEU A 3 -40.48 -2.23 35.96
N ARG A 4 -39.82 -3.37 35.75
CA ARG A 4 -38.51 -3.68 36.37
C ARG A 4 -37.40 -4.00 35.36
N GLY A 5 -37.72 -4.19 34.07
CA GLY A 5 -36.75 -4.64 33.06
C GLY A 5 -36.05 -3.54 32.26
N VAL A 6 -36.57 -2.32 32.24
CA VAL A 6 -36.09 -1.28 31.29
C VAL A 6 -34.86 -0.53 31.81
N ALA A 7 -34.66 -0.47 33.13
CA ALA A 7 -33.57 0.31 33.72
C ALA A 7 -32.18 -0.30 33.53
N LEU A 8 -32.07 -1.61 33.29
CA LEU A 8 -30.76 -2.29 33.20
C LEU A 8 -30.19 -2.37 31.76
N VAL A 9 -30.99 -2.07 30.74
CA VAL A 9 -30.56 -2.20 29.33
C VAL A 9 -29.90 -0.92 28.81
N LEU A 10 -30.12 0.22 29.45
CA LEU A 10 -29.62 1.53 29.01
C LEU A 10 -28.22 1.90 29.52
N LEU A 11 -27.61 1.11 30.41
CA LEU A 11 -26.30 1.43 31.00
C LEU A 11 -25.11 0.64 30.41
N SER A 12 -25.29 0.04 29.23
CA SER A 12 -24.29 -0.88 28.64
C SER A 12 -23.59 -0.34 27.39
N PHE A 13 -23.86 0.91 26.97
CA PHE A 13 -23.39 1.44 25.68
C PHE A 13 -22.20 2.42 25.76
N LEU A 14 -21.37 2.30 26.79
CA LEU A 14 -20.20 3.15 27.00
C LEU A 14 -18.91 2.35 27.21
N LEU A 15 -18.77 1.16 26.59
CA LEU A 15 -17.46 0.51 26.54
C LEU A 15 -16.60 1.21 25.48
N PRO A 16 -15.49 1.88 25.85
CA PRO A 16 -14.52 2.34 24.88
C PRO A 16 -13.92 1.12 24.18
N LEU A 17 -14.11 1.05 22.86
CA LEU A 17 -13.43 0.06 22.04
C LEU A 17 -11.92 0.26 22.20
N PRO A 18 -11.12 -0.80 22.40
CA PRO A 18 -9.68 -0.69 22.29
C PRO A 18 -9.35 -0.27 20.85
N GLY A 19 -9.01 1.00 20.69
CA GLY A 19 -8.46 1.53 19.46
C GLY A 19 -7.17 0.79 19.16
N HIS A 20 -7.21 -0.11 18.18
CA HIS A 20 -6.00 -0.74 17.67
C HIS A 20 -5.24 0.35 16.92
N ALA A 21 -4.22 0.91 17.56
CA ALA A 21 -3.23 1.72 16.89
C ALA A 21 -2.54 0.82 15.87
N THR A 22 -2.90 0.97 14.59
CA THR A 22 -2.12 0.38 13.51
C THR A 22 -0.73 1.00 13.58
N PRO A 23 0.34 0.19 13.65
CA PRO A 23 1.68 0.73 13.56
C PRO A 23 1.78 1.48 12.24
N ALA A 24 2.09 2.77 12.31
CA ALA A 24 2.41 3.55 11.13
C ALA A 24 3.67 2.91 10.52
N ALA A 25 3.49 2.06 9.52
CA ALA A 25 4.58 1.48 8.76
C ALA A 25 5.26 2.61 7.98
N SER A 26 6.21 3.27 8.65
CA SER A 26 7.01 4.38 8.13
C SER A 26 8.17 3.89 7.27
N THR A 27 7.93 2.87 6.44
CA THR A 27 8.77 2.61 5.27
C THR A 27 8.20 3.45 4.14
N SER A 28 8.84 4.58 3.83
CA SER A 28 8.47 5.41 2.69
C SER A 28 8.43 4.54 1.43
N ASP A 29 7.24 4.38 0.85
CA ASP A 29 7.06 3.71 -0.43
C ASP A 29 7.70 4.59 -1.53
N PRO A 30 8.83 4.17 -2.12
CA PRO A 30 9.55 5.01 -3.08
C PRO A 30 8.73 5.26 -4.35
N CYS A 31 7.84 4.33 -4.74
CA CYS A 31 6.96 4.51 -5.89
C CYS A 31 5.90 5.56 -5.61
N ALA A 32 5.24 5.48 -4.44
CA ALA A 32 4.24 6.48 -4.04
C ALA A 32 4.86 7.88 -3.90
N SER A 33 6.08 7.98 -3.34
CA SER A 33 6.82 9.24 -3.26
C SER A 33 7.13 9.83 -4.63
N ALA A 34 7.61 9.01 -5.57
CA ALA A 34 7.87 9.45 -6.94
C ALA A 34 6.59 9.95 -7.66
N ILE A 35 5.46 9.26 -7.47
CA ILE A 35 4.16 9.69 -8.01
C ILE A 35 3.74 11.03 -7.42
N ALA A 36 3.88 11.22 -6.09
CA ALA A 36 3.52 12.47 -5.43
C ALA A 36 4.38 13.63 -5.93
N HIS A 37 5.68 13.42 -6.11
CA HIS A 37 6.59 14.41 -6.70
C HIS A 37 6.18 14.76 -8.13
N GLN A 38 5.89 13.78 -8.98
CA GLN A 38 5.51 14.07 -10.37
C GLN A 38 4.18 14.84 -10.47
N LYS A 39 3.24 14.56 -9.57
CA LYS A 39 1.98 15.32 -9.47
C LYS A 39 2.17 16.78 -9.02
N SER A 40 3.23 17.09 -8.27
CA SER A 40 3.50 18.49 -7.88
C SER A 40 4.14 19.29 -9.02
N VAL A 41 4.85 18.62 -9.93
CA VAL A 41 5.51 19.26 -11.08
C VAL A 41 4.57 19.37 -12.29
N TYR A 42 3.68 18.41 -12.49
CA TYR A 42 2.81 18.34 -13.67
C TYR A 42 1.32 18.30 -13.30
N THR A 43 0.49 19.02 -14.05
CA THR A 43 -0.97 18.89 -13.97
C THR A 43 -1.41 17.59 -14.65
N LEU A 44 -1.51 16.52 -13.88
CA LEU A 44 -1.94 15.21 -14.35
C LEU A 44 -3.34 14.89 -13.81
N PRO A 45 -4.16 14.12 -14.56
CA PRO A 45 -5.41 13.59 -14.03
C PRO A 45 -5.20 12.85 -12.72
N HIS A 46 -6.18 12.98 -11.83
CA HIS A 46 -6.15 12.30 -10.54
C HIS A 46 -5.97 10.79 -10.77
N GLN A 47 -5.12 10.17 -9.95
CA GLN A 47 -4.77 8.74 -10.00
C GLN A 47 -4.10 8.21 -11.28
N LEU A 48 -3.88 9.00 -12.35
CA LEU A 48 -3.31 8.48 -13.60
C LEU A 48 -2.01 7.69 -13.39
N LEU A 49 -1.01 8.31 -12.76
CA LEU A 49 0.27 7.64 -12.50
C LEU A 49 0.15 6.49 -11.49
N GLN A 50 -0.83 6.53 -10.59
CA GLN A 50 -1.10 5.41 -9.69
C GLN A 50 -1.60 4.20 -10.49
N ALA A 51 -2.57 4.40 -11.37
CA ALA A 51 -3.12 3.35 -12.21
C ALA A 51 -2.03 2.74 -13.11
N ILE A 52 -1.25 3.59 -13.80
CA ILE A 52 -0.12 3.13 -14.63
C ILE A 52 0.87 2.31 -13.80
N SER A 53 1.30 2.82 -12.64
CA SER A 53 2.27 2.11 -11.81
C SER A 53 1.80 0.72 -11.34
N LEU A 54 0.49 0.57 -11.09
CA LEU A 54 -0.10 -0.71 -10.70
C LEU A 54 -0.20 -1.68 -11.87
N VAL A 55 -0.47 -1.20 -13.08
CA VAL A 55 -0.50 -2.04 -14.28
C VAL A 55 0.91 -2.52 -14.64
N GLU A 56 1.90 -1.63 -14.60
CA GLU A 56 3.27 -1.93 -15.04
C GLU A 56 4.07 -2.75 -14.03
N SER A 57 3.79 -2.59 -12.73
CA SER A 57 4.66 -3.14 -11.67
C SER A 57 3.89 -3.49 -10.40
N GLY A 58 2.57 -3.62 -10.47
CA GLY A 58 1.75 -3.97 -9.32
C GLY A 58 2.10 -5.35 -8.76
N ARG A 59 2.41 -5.39 -7.47
CA ARG A 59 2.68 -6.62 -6.73
C ARG A 59 1.96 -6.59 -5.39
N TYR A 60 1.44 -7.74 -4.97
CA TYR A 60 0.94 -7.87 -3.60
C TYR A 60 2.11 -7.81 -2.61
N ASP A 61 2.08 -6.81 -1.74
CA ASP A 61 2.97 -6.67 -0.60
C ASP A 61 2.34 -7.36 0.61
N THR A 62 2.91 -8.48 1.03
CA THR A 62 2.41 -9.27 2.16
C THR A 62 2.58 -8.55 3.50
N ALA A 63 3.61 -7.72 3.65
CA ALA A 63 3.85 -6.99 4.89
C ALA A 63 2.83 -5.85 5.07
N ARG A 64 2.44 -5.21 3.96
CA ARG A 64 1.48 -4.10 3.96
C ARG A 64 0.04 -4.54 3.66
N GLN A 65 -0.16 -5.79 3.25
CA GLN A 65 -1.44 -6.38 2.83
C GLN A 65 -2.16 -5.58 1.73
N ILE A 66 -1.42 -4.99 0.80
CA ILE A 66 -1.96 -4.19 -0.31
C ILE A 66 -1.30 -4.60 -1.63
N VAL A 67 -1.98 -4.33 -2.74
CA VAL A 67 -1.31 -4.29 -4.05
C VAL A 67 -0.70 -2.90 -4.22
N THR A 68 0.61 -2.84 -4.41
CA THR A 68 1.34 -1.58 -4.65
C THR A 68 2.34 -1.76 -5.79
N ALA A 69 2.78 -0.65 -6.38
CA ALA A 69 3.83 -0.67 -7.39
C ALA A 69 5.16 -1.10 -6.74
N TRP A 70 5.78 -2.14 -7.28
CA TRP A 70 7.03 -2.67 -6.74
C TRP A 70 8.24 -1.93 -7.33
N PRO A 71 9.10 -1.31 -6.51
CA PRO A 71 10.17 -0.45 -7.02
C PRO A 71 11.29 -1.20 -7.74
N TRP A 72 11.43 -2.49 -7.46
CA TRP A 72 12.52 -3.33 -7.98
C TRP A 72 11.97 -4.32 -9.00
N THR A 73 11.18 -3.83 -9.94
CA THR A 73 10.70 -4.59 -11.10
C THR A 73 11.69 -4.45 -12.25
N VAL A 74 12.05 -5.56 -12.90
CA VAL A 74 12.87 -5.57 -14.11
C VAL A 74 12.09 -6.28 -15.21
N THR A 75 11.92 -5.61 -16.35
CA THR A 75 11.22 -6.17 -17.51
C THR A 75 12.20 -6.32 -18.66
N ALA A 76 12.31 -7.51 -19.23
CA ALA A 76 13.12 -7.80 -20.43
C ALA A 76 12.37 -8.75 -21.35
N GLU A 77 12.35 -8.47 -22.65
CA GLU A 77 11.70 -9.31 -23.67
C GLU A 77 10.22 -9.65 -23.37
N GLY A 78 9.50 -8.74 -22.72
CA GLY A 78 8.11 -8.96 -22.31
C GLY A 78 7.93 -9.73 -20.99
N ASN A 79 9.02 -10.17 -20.35
CA ASN A 79 9.00 -10.86 -19.06
C ASN A 79 9.36 -9.91 -17.92
N GLY A 80 8.41 -9.65 -17.02
CA GLY A 80 8.61 -8.86 -15.80
C GLY A 80 8.95 -9.74 -14.59
N ASN A 81 10.02 -9.39 -13.87
CA ASN A 81 10.45 -10.04 -12.64
C ASN A 81 10.49 -9.04 -11.47
N TYR A 82 10.15 -9.51 -10.27
CA TYR A 82 10.13 -8.71 -9.04
C TYR A 82 11.27 -9.12 -8.11
N PHE A 83 12.07 -8.15 -7.66
CA PHE A 83 13.24 -8.40 -6.81
C PHE A 83 13.04 -7.84 -5.40
N PRO A 84 13.55 -8.49 -4.35
CA PRO A 84 13.36 -8.03 -2.97
C PRO A 84 14.16 -6.76 -2.66
N THR A 85 15.23 -6.49 -3.40
CA THR A 85 16.13 -5.36 -3.15
C THR A 85 16.58 -4.71 -4.46
N LYS A 86 16.94 -3.43 -4.37
CA LYS A 86 17.59 -2.70 -5.47
C LYS A 86 18.84 -3.42 -5.99
N ALA A 87 19.65 -3.98 -5.09
CA ALA A 87 20.88 -4.69 -5.46
C ALA A 87 20.58 -5.94 -6.30
N ALA A 88 19.55 -6.72 -5.93
CA ALA A 88 19.13 -7.89 -6.69
C ALA A 88 18.59 -7.52 -8.08
N ALA A 89 17.77 -6.47 -8.18
CA ALA A 89 17.32 -5.97 -9.48
C ALA A 89 18.48 -5.52 -10.38
N ILE A 90 19.46 -4.80 -9.83
CA ILE A 90 20.66 -4.37 -10.58
C ILE A 90 21.49 -5.57 -11.02
N ALA A 91 21.63 -6.60 -10.18
CA ALA A 91 22.35 -7.82 -10.55
C ALA A 91 21.67 -8.52 -11.73
N GLU A 92 20.34 -8.59 -11.75
CA GLU A 92 19.61 -9.14 -12.89
C GLU A 92 19.82 -8.32 -14.16
N VAL A 93 19.72 -6.99 -14.09
CA VAL A 93 19.98 -6.12 -15.24
C VAL A 93 21.38 -6.37 -15.81
N ARG A 94 22.40 -6.49 -14.95
CA ARG A 94 23.79 -6.78 -15.39
C ARG A 94 23.94 -8.15 -16.02
N ARG A 95 23.14 -9.14 -15.61
CA ARG A 95 23.14 -10.49 -16.17
C ARG A 95 22.53 -10.54 -17.58
N LEU A 96 21.65 -9.60 -17.90
CA LEU A 96 20.92 -9.51 -19.17
C LEU A 96 21.65 -8.70 -20.25
N GLN A 97 22.76 -8.04 -19.91
CA GLN A 97 23.60 -7.23 -20.82
C GLN A 97 24.70 -8.05 -21.47
#